data_AF-A0A397ZHZ2-F1
#
_entry.id   AF-A0A397ZHZ2-F1
#
_cell.length_a   1.000
_cell.length_b   1.000
_cell.length_c   1.000
_cell.angle_alpha   90.00
_cell.angle_beta   90.00
_cell.angle_gamma   90.00
#
_symmetry.space_group_name_H-M   'P 1'
#
loop_
_entity.id
_entity.type
_entity.pdbx_description
1 polymer ?
#
loop_
_entity_poly.entity_id
_entity_poly.type
_entity_poly.pdbx_seq_one_letter_code
_entity_poly.pdbx_strand_id
1 'polypeptide(L)' 'MSLEKIFKRFDKNNDGTISLDEFSNAFLKFFPGFSQEDTEKRFKEIDINCNGQIKYLKKEKAYLYN' A
#
# COMPACT_ATOMS: atom_id res chain seq x y z
N MET A 1 -4.27 11.81 -11.45
CA MET A 1 -4.67 10.46 -10.96
C MET A 1 -4.71 10.52 -9.44
N SER A 2 -5.81 10.11 -8.81
CA SER A 2 -5.93 10.14 -7.34
C SER A 2 -5.29 8.89 -6.73
N LEU A 3 -4.69 9.02 -5.55
CA LEU A 3 -4.18 7.90 -4.75
C LEU A 3 -5.22 6.78 -4.61
N GLU A 4 -6.51 7.13 -4.51
CA GLU A 4 -7.63 6.19 -4.46
C GLU A 4 -7.73 5.27 -5.70
N LYS A 5 -7.42 5.80 -6.90
CA LYS A 5 -7.40 5.00 -8.15
C LYS A 5 -6.18 4.09 -8.23
N ILE A 6 -5.06 4.53 -7.65
CA ILE A 6 -3.86 3.71 -7.54
C ILE A 6 -4.12 2.60 -6.52
N PHE A 7 -4.65 2.92 -5.34
CA PHE A 7 -5.06 1.94 -4.34
C PHE A 7 -6.00 0.89 -4.90
N LYS A 8 -7.10 1.28 -5.55
CA LYS A 8 -8.02 0.34 -6.20
C LYS A 8 -7.40 -0.52 -7.30
N ARG A 9 -6.26 -0.13 -7.84
CA ARG A 9 -5.55 -0.91 -8.85
C ARG A 9 -4.61 -1.95 -8.24
N PHE A 10 -4.21 -1.73 -6.99
CA PHE A 10 -3.35 -2.61 -6.21
C PHE A 10 -4.17 -3.56 -5.34
N ASP A 11 -5.24 -3.05 -4.71
CA ASP A 11 -6.26 -3.79 -3.96
C ASP A 11 -7.05 -4.69 -4.92
N LYS A 12 -6.61 -5.95 -5.03
CA LYS A 12 -7.15 -6.93 -6.00
C LYS A 12 -8.42 -7.56 -5.45
N ASN A 13 -8.44 -7.83 -4.15
CA ASN A 13 -9.56 -8.45 -3.46
C ASN A 13 -10.66 -7.44 -3.08
N ASN A 14 -10.42 -6.13 -3.24
CA ASN A 14 -11.30 -5.03 -2.87
C ASN A 14 -11.70 -5.04 -1.38
N ASP A 15 -10.79 -5.46 -0.51
CA ASP A 15 -11.01 -5.46 0.95
C ASP A 15 -10.74 -4.09 1.60
N GLY A 16 -10.22 -3.12 0.82
CA GLY A 16 -9.92 -1.77 1.28
C GLY A 16 -8.57 -1.64 1.99
N THR A 17 -7.76 -2.69 2.02
CA THR A 17 -6.34 -2.67 2.39
C THR A 17 -5.50 -3.19 1.23
N ILE A 18 -4.18 -3.00 1.30
CA ILE A 18 -3.25 -3.62 0.37
C ILE A 18 -2.37 -4.54 1.20
N SER A 19 -2.52 -5.84 0.95
CA SER A 19 -1.69 -6.85 1.58
C SER A 19 -0.28 -6.85 1.01
N LEU A 20 0.70 -7.38 1.75
CA LEU A 20 2.08 -7.53 1.25
C LEU A 20 2.14 -8.24 -0.12
N ASP A 21 1.31 -9.26 -0.32
CA ASP A 21 1.25 -10.02 -1.56
C ASP A 21 0.76 -9.15 -2.73
N GLU A 22 -0.34 -8.41 -2.52
CA GLU A 22 -0.92 -7.49 -3.50
C GLU A 22 0.03 -6.33 -3.83
N PHE A 23 0.66 -5.77 -2.81
CA PHE A 23 1.70 -4.76 -2.97
C PHE A 23 2.86 -5.31 -3.78
N SER A 24 3.40 -6.49 -3.42
CA SER A 24 4.56 -7.06 -4.10
C SER A 24 4.28 -7.39 -5.55
N ASN A 25 3.12 -8.00 -5.81
CA ASN A 25 2.71 -8.39 -7.16
C ASN A 25 2.49 -7.16 -8.06
N ALA A 26 1.87 -6.11 -7.53
CA ALA A 26 1.69 -4.87 -8.27
C ALA A 26 3.01 -4.10 -8.42
N PHE A 27 3.81 -3.96 -7.35
CA PHE A 27 5.06 -3.22 -7.33
C PHE A 27 6.10 -3.81 -8.29
N LEU A 28 6.30 -5.13 -8.29
CA LEU A 28 7.19 -5.82 -9.24
C LEU A 28 6.70 -5.68 -10.68
N LYS A 29 5.38 -5.62 -10.90
CA LYS A 29 4.79 -5.43 -12.23
C LYS A 29 5.01 -4.01 -12.78
N PHE A 30 5.03 -3.00 -11.91
CA PHE A 30 5.33 -1.62 -12.29
C PHE A 30 6.84 -1.33 -12.34
N PHE A 31 7.62 -2.01 -11.49
CA PHE A 31 9.06 -1.80 -11.34
C PHE A 31 9.81 -3.14 -11.46
N PRO A 32 9.96 -3.70 -12.67
CA PRO A 32 10.57 -5.02 -12.90
C PRO A 32 12.09 -5.10 -12.60
N GLY A 33 12.68 -4.06 -12.01
CA GLY A 33 14.08 -4.03 -11.57
C GLY A 33 14.28 -4.09 -10.05
N PHE A 34 13.20 -4.15 -9.28
CA PHE A 34 13.28 -4.27 -7.82
C PHE A 34 13.21 -5.74 -7.42
N SER A 35 14.00 -6.13 -6.42
CA SER A 35 13.92 -7.48 -5.86
C SER A 35 12.76 -7.57 -4.88
N GLN A 36 12.37 -8.81 -4.56
CA GLN A 36 11.37 -9.06 -3.51
C GLN A 36 11.79 -8.43 -2.18
N GLU A 37 13.09 -8.50 -1.83
CA GLU A 37 13.64 -7.90 -0.61
C GLU A 37 13.50 -6.36 -0.59
N ASP A 38 13.75 -5.69 -1.72
CA ASP A 38 13.56 -4.24 -1.82
C ASP A 38 12.09 -3.88 -1.66
N THR A 39 11.21 -4.69 -2.23
CA THR A 39 9.76 -4.50 -2.16
C THR A 39 9.25 -4.67 -0.73
N GLU A 40 9.76 -5.67 0.01
CA GLU A 40 9.46 -5.87 1.43
C GLU A 40 10.00 -4.74 2.32
N LYS A 41 11.21 -4.22 2.04
CA LYS A 41 11.73 -3.04 2.74
C LYS A 41 10.81 -1.83 2.54
N ARG A 42 10.41 -1.58 1.29
CA ARG A 42 9.49 -0.47 0.96
C ARG A 42 8.12 -0.67 1.57
N PHE A 43 7.64 -1.91 1.60
CA PHE A 43 6.39 -2.23 2.27
C PHE A 43 6.47 -1.91 3.76
N LYS A 44 7.54 -2.31 4.45
CA LYS A 44 7.76 -1.99 5.87
C LYS A 44 7.89 -0.49 6.14
N GLU A 45 8.44 0.28 5.21
CA GLU A 45 8.48 1.74 5.32
C GLU A 45 7.09 2.38 5.22
N ILE A 46 6.14 1.74 4.53
CA ILE A 46 4.76 2.23 4.34
C ILE A 46 3.81 1.64 5.40
N ASP A 47 4.07 0.42 5.87
CA ASP A 47 3.35 -0.30 6.93
C ASP A 47 3.74 0.26 8.31
N ILE A 48 3.31 1.50 8.58
CA ILE A 48 3.61 2.25 9.81
C ILE A 48 3.15 1.50 11.07
N ASN A 49 2.08 0.70 10.96
CA ASN A 49 1.50 -0.06 12.05
C ASN A 49 1.98 -1.53 12.10
N CYS A 50 2.92 -1.92 11.23
CA CYS A 50 3.50 -3.28 11.15
C CYS A 50 2.43 -4.38 11.18
N ASN A 51 1.25 -4.15 10.60
CA ASN A 51 0.15 -5.10 10.64
C ASN A 51 0.11 -5.98 9.38
N GLY A 52 1.08 -5.83 8.47
CA GLY A 52 1.14 -6.55 7.21
C GLY A 52 0.14 -6.06 6.17
N GLN A 53 -0.52 -4.91 6.40
CA GLN A 53 -1.57 -4.36 5.54
C GLN A 53 -1.50 -2.84 5.44
N ILE A 54 -1.25 -2.32 4.25
CA ILE A 54 -1.29 -0.89 4.00
C ILE A 54 -2.76 -0.47 3.89
N LYS A 55 -3.28 0.17 4.93
CA LYS A 55 -4.63 0.74 4.90
C LYS A 55 -4.62 2.07 4.16
N TYR A 56 -5.59 2.28 3.28
CA TYR A 56 -5.84 3.61 2.73
C TYR A 56 -6.39 4.52 3.82
N LEU A 57 -5.51 5.15 4.61
CA LEU A 57 -5.89 6.32 5.39
C LEU A 57 -6.03 7.49 4.41
N LYS A 58 -7.27 7.72 3.99
CA LYS A 58 -7.67 9.03 3.48
C LYS A 58 -7.29 10.04 4.57
N LYS A 59 -6.21 10.81 4.38
CA LYS A 59 -5.75 11.87 5.29
C LYS A 59 -6.76 13.04 5.28
N GLU A 60 -8.00 12.79 5.67
CA GLU A 60 -9.03 13.82 5.84
C GLU A 60 -9.45 14.02 7.31
N LYS A 61 -8.83 13.34 8.27
CA LYS A 61 -9.13 13.55 9.70
C LYS A 61 -7.91 13.54 10.61
N ALA A 62 -6.91 14.36 10.30
CA ALA A 62 -5.86 14.75 11.26
C ALA A 62 -6.11 16.14 11.88
N TYR A 63 -7.31 16.71 11.73
CA TYR A 63 -7.69 18.04 12.27
C TYR A 63 -8.95 18.03 13.14
N LEU A 64 -9.35 16.88 13.70
CA LEU A 64 -10.48 16.81 14.65
C LEU A 64 -10.07 16.06 15.92
N TYR A 65 -9.08 16.59 16.61
CA TYR A 65 -9.04 16.53 18.07
C TYR A 65 -8.84 17.97 18.54
N ASN A 66 -9.97 18.64 18.79
CA ASN A 66 -10.01 19.80 19.69
C ASN A 66 -9.84 19.28 21.11
#